data_AF-A0A4R6UM81-F1
#
_entry.id   AF-A0A4R6UM81-F1
#
_cell.length_a   1.000
_cell.length_b   1.000
_cell.length_c   1.000
_cell.angle_alpha   90.00
_cell.angle_beta   90.00
_cell.angle_gamma   90.00
#
_symmetry.space_group_name_H-M   'P 1'
#
loop_
_entity.id
_entity.type
_entity.pdbx_description
1 polymer ?
#
loop_
_entity_poly.entity_id
_entity_poly.type
_entity_poly.pdbx_seq_one_letter_code
_entity_poly.pdbx_strand_id
1 'polypeptide(L)'
;METIEELIKQLQTILQPWRAYLIAVDGRDGVGKSPLSRYMAWKLEVPLVETDLYLANDDCNPAYHMRELKRVLQSRLNHNRPVIVEGIFIRRLLKSLDLTPDFVVHVTRPECEGSLAWEVEFLAYESEFQPESADQQISWLE
;
A
#
# COMPACT_ATOMS: atom_id res chain seq x y z
N MET A 1 5.64 -6.49 18.24
CA MET A 1 5.25 -5.47 17.25
C MET A 1 6.55 -4.82 16.81
N GLU A 2 6.92 -5.00 15.55
CA GLU A 2 8.16 -4.44 15.01
C GLU A 2 7.97 -2.93 14.84
N THR A 3 8.99 -2.16 15.22
CA THR A 3 8.97 -0.70 15.12
C THR A 3 9.11 -0.26 13.67
N ILE A 4 8.71 0.97 13.36
CA ILE A 4 8.90 1.55 12.01
C ILE A 4 10.38 1.50 11.60
N GLU A 5 11.31 1.77 12.52
CA GLU A 5 12.75 1.75 12.23
C GLU A 5 13.28 0.34 11.90
N GLU A 6 12.77 -0.69 12.58
CA GLU A 6 13.11 -2.09 12.28
C GLU A 6 12.60 -2.50 10.89
N LEU A 7 11.35 -2.13 10.55
CA LEU A 7 10.79 -2.30 9.21
C LEU A 7 11.67 -1.62 8.14
N ILE A 8 12.08 -0.37 8.35
CA ILE A 8 12.95 0.34 7.41
C ILE A 8 14.26 -0.41 7.23
N LYS A 9 14.90 -0.85 8.31
CA LYS A 9 16.17 -1.58 8.25
C LYS A 9 16.04 -2.93 7.53
N GLN A 10 14.94 -3.64 7.76
CA GLN A 10 14.62 -4.87 7.06
C GLN A 10 14.49 -4.63 5.55
N LEU A 11 13.67 -3.65 5.16
CA LEU A 11 13.46 -3.31 3.75
C LEU A 11 14.73 -2.81 3.08
N GLN A 12 15.55 -1.99 3.75
CA GLN A 12 16.87 -1.58 3.22
C GLN A 12 17.75 -2.78 2.87
N THR A 13 17.74 -3.81 3.72
CA THR A 13 18.49 -5.05 3.48
C THR A 13 17.95 -5.81 2.27
N ILE A 14 16.62 -5.94 2.17
CA ILE A 14 15.93 -6.64 1.07
C ILE A 14 16.14 -5.95 -0.29
N LEU A 15 16.21 -4.61 -0.27
CA LEU A 15 16.29 -3.78 -1.46
C LEU A 15 17.73 -3.60 -1.97
N GLN A 16 18.77 -4.13 -1.31
CA GLN A 16 20.16 -4.00 -1.76
C GLN A 16 20.75 -5.32 -2.30
N PRO A 17 21.27 -5.34 -3.55
CA PRO A 17 21.21 -4.27 -4.55
C PRO A 17 19.77 -4.04 -5.06
N TRP A 18 19.50 -2.85 -5.61
CA TRP A 18 18.16 -2.51 -6.13
C TRP A 18 17.67 -3.56 -7.13
N ARG A 19 16.43 -4.00 -6.93
CA ARG A 19 15.73 -4.95 -7.79
C ARG A 19 14.27 -4.56 -7.94
N ALA A 20 13.60 -5.15 -8.92
CA ALA A 20 12.14 -5.12 -8.98
C ALA A 20 11.59 -5.64 -7.65
N TYR A 21 10.87 -4.78 -6.93
CA TYR A 21 10.28 -5.09 -5.64
C TYR A 21 9.10 -4.14 -5.40
N LEU A 22 7.90 -4.69 -5.34
CA LEU A 22 6.65 -3.96 -5.13
C LEU A 22 6.24 -4.04 -3.66
N ILE A 23 6.34 -2.92 -2.96
CA ILE A 23 5.90 -2.80 -1.57
C ILE A 23 4.51 -2.18 -1.57
N ALA A 24 3.52 -2.87 -1.01
CA ALA A 24 2.17 -2.34 -0.83
C ALA A 24 1.96 -1.89 0.61
N VAL A 25 1.39 -0.70 0.80
CA VAL A 25 0.94 -0.21 2.10
C VAL A 25 -0.57 -0.16 2.11
N ASP A 26 -1.17 -0.94 2.99
CA ASP A 26 -2.61 -1.18 3.10
C ASP A 26 -3.16 -0.75 4.46
N GLY A 27 -4.48 -0.66 4.55
CA GLY A 27 -5.22 -0.27 5.75
C GLY A 27 -6.41 0.62 5.44
N ARG A 28 -7.33 0.75 6.39
CA ARG A 28 -8.53 1.59 6.24
C ARG A 28 -8.19 3.06 6.04
N ASP A 29 -9.09 3.87 5.50
CA ASP A 29 -8.87 5.31 5.40
C ASP A 29 -8.74 5.94 6.81
N GLY A 30 -8.00 7.04 6.92
CA GLY A 30 -7.77 7.71 8.21
C GLY A 30 -6.74 7.08 9.15
N VAL A 31 -6.29 5.83 8.93
CA VAL A 31 -5.34 5.12 9.83
C VAL A 31 -3.89 5.61 9.73
N GLY A 32 -3.57 6.62 8.91
CA GLY A 32 -2.21 7.16 8.82
C GLY A 32 -1.25 6.45 7.86
N LYS A 33 -1.77 5.77 6.83
CA LYS A 33 -0.98 5.11 5.77
C LYS A 33 -0.07 6.06 5.01
N SER A 34 -0.61 7.19 4.53
CA SER A 34 0.17 8.11 3.67
C SER A 34 1.35 8.75 4.41
N PRO A 35 1.22 9.21 5.68
CA PRO A 35 2.39 9.61 6.47
C PRO A 35 3.48 8.53 6.59
N LEU A 36 3.11 7.28 6.92
CA LEU A 36 4.06 6.17 6.98
C LEU A 36 4.71 5.92 5.62
N SER A 37 3.92 5.86 4.55
CA SER A 37 4.40 5.55 3.21
C SER A 37 5.36 6.61 2.68
N ARG A 38 5.08 7.89 2.95
CA ARG A 38 5.99 9.00 2.63
C ARG A 38 7.29 8.93 3.43
N TYR A 39 7.20 8.57 4.72
CA TYR A 39 8.38 8.33 5.56
C TYR A 39 9.24 7.17 5.02
N MET A 40 8.61 6.04 4.67
CA MET A 40 9.27 4.89 4.05
C MET A 40 9.93 5.28 2.73
N ALA A 41 9.22 5.98 1.85
CA ALA A 41 9.75 6.44 0.56
C ALA A 41 11.01 7.31 0.73
N TRP A 42 10.98 8.23 1.70
CA TRP A 42 12.14 9.05 2.05
C TRP A 42 13.32 8.20 2.57
N LYS A 43 13.08 7.32 3.55
CA LYS A 43 14.14 6.52 4.20
C LYS A 43 14.73 5.43 3.30
N LEU A 44 13.95 4.89 2.38
CA LEU A 44 14.36 3.83 1.46
C LEU A 44 14.86 4.36 0.12
N GLU A 45 14.69 5.66 -0.15
CA GLU A 45 14.94 6.30 -1.45
C GLU A 45 14.17 5.62 -2.60
N VAL A 46 12.95 5.14 -2.29
CA VAL A 46 12.07 4.45 -3.24
C VAL A 46 10.87 5.34 -3.57
N PRO A 47 10.50 5.52 -4.86
CA PRO A 47 9.32 6.27 -5.24
C PRO A 47 8.03 5.68 -4.65
N LEU A 48 7.15 6.58 -4.21
CA LEU A 48 5.80 6.27 -3.73
C LEU A 48 4.77 6.60 -4.83
N VAL A 49 3.83 5.68 -5.03
CA VAL A 49 2.63 5.86 -5.84
C VAL A 49 1.42 5.85 -4.90
N GLU A 50 0.86 7.02 -4.63
CA GLU A 50 -0.40 7.17 -3.89
C GLU A 50 -1.56 6.94 -4.87
N THR A 51 -2.39 5.92 -4.62
CA THR A 51 -3.46 5.53 -5.57
C THR A 51 -4.52 6.61 -5.74
N ASP A 52 -4.68 7.47 -4.73
CA ASP A 52 -5.64 8.57 -4.73
C ASP A 52 -5.39 9.56 -5.89
N LEU A 53 -4.13 9.68 -6.34
CA LEU A 53 -3.75 10.50 -7.50
C LEU A 53 -4.22 9.92 -8.84
N TYR A 54 -4.74 8.70 -8.84
CA TYR A 54 -5.24 8.00 -10.02
C TYR A 54 -6.73 7.76 -9.96
N LEU A 55 -7.46 8.32 -8.98
CA LEU A 55 -8.91 8.22 -8.94
C LEU A 55 -9.49 8.88 -10.20
N ALA A 56 -10.35 8.15 -10.90
CA ALA A 56 -11.23 8.68 -11.92
C ALA A 56 -12.41 9.36 -11.22
N ASN A 57 -12.83 10.52 -11.73
CA ASN A 57 -13.96 11.26 -11.19
C ASN A 57 -15.28 10.51 -11.46
N ASP A 58 -15.64 9.54 -10.61
CA ASP A 58 -16.95 8.91 -10.57
C ASP A 58 -17.42 8.74 -9.11
N ASP A 59 -18.64 9.19 -8.83
CA ASP A 59 -19.12 9.56 -7.50
C ASP A 59 -19.47 8.39 -6.54
N CYS A 60 -19.19 7.12 -6.89
CA CYS A 60 -19.76 5.98 -6.11
C CYS A 60 -18.85 4.77 -5.87
N ASN A 61 -17.59 4.77 -6.32
CA ASN A 61 -16.61 3.71 -6.02
C ASN A 61 -15.22 4.25 -6.38
N PRO A 62 -14.09 3.85 -5.76
CA PRO A 62 -12.79 4.30 -6.24
C PRO A 62 -12.51 3.62 -7.58
N ALA A 63 -13.00 4.25 -8.65
CA ALA A 63 -12.60 3.96 -10.01
C ALA A 63 -11.22 4.57 -10.19
N TYR A 64 -10.29 3.83 -10.78
CA TYR A 64 -8.95 4.32 -11.05
C TYR A 64 -8.71 4.43 -12.55
N HIS A 65 -7.82 5.34 -12.93
CA HIS A 65 -7.13 5.33 -14.22
C HIS A 65 -6.19 4.12 -14.29
N MET A 66 -6.78 2.93 -14.44
CA MET A 66 -6.12 1.62 -14.31
C MET A 66 -4.90 1.47 -15.23
N ARG A 67 -5.02 1.97 -16.46
CA ARG A 67 -3.95 1.86 -17.47
C ARG A 67 -2.74 2.71 -17.08
N GLU A 68 -2.97 3.92 -16.60
CA GLU A 68 -1.95 4.88 -16.17
C GLU A 68 -1.25 4.37 -14.90
N LEU A 69 -2.02 3.91 -13.91
CA LEU A 69 -1.49 3.33 -12.68
C LEU A 69 -0.64 2.09 -12.98
N LYS A 70 -1.16 1.14 -13.76
CA LYS A 70 -0.41 -0.06 -14.19
C LYS A 70 0.89 0.33 -14.88
N ARG A 71 0.84 1.29 -15.80
CA ARG A 71 2.00 1.74 -16.56
C ARG A 71 3.10 2.30 -15.65
N VAL A 72 2.76 3.10 -14.65
CA VAL A 72 3.75 3.70 -13.74
C VAL A 72 4.40 2.62 -12.87
N LEU A 73 3.61 1.71 -12.29
CA LEU A 73 4.14 0.61 -11.48
C LEU A 73 5.01 -0.33 -12.32
N GLN A 74 4.50 -0.82 -13.46
CA GLN A 74 5.24 -1.74 -14.33
C GLN A 74 6.49 -1.11 -14.93
N SER A 75 6.48 0.18 -15.24
CA SER A 75 7.68 0.87 -15.73
C SER A 75 8.83 0.75 -14.74
N ARG A 76 8.56 0.88 -13.42
CA ARG A 76 9.58 0.71 -12.38
C ARG A 76 10.09 -0.73 -12.33
N LEU A 77 9.17 -1.68 -12.24
CA LEU A 77 9.47 -3.10 -12.10
C LEU A 77 10.24 -3.64 -13.32
N ASN A 78 9.84 -3.28 -14.54
CA ASN A 78 10.51 -3.70 -15.78
C ASN A 78 11.94 -3.14 -15.92
N HIS A 79 12.25 -2.01 -15.27
CA HIS A 79 13.61 -1.47 -15.20
C HIS A 79 14.41 -2.01 -14.00
N ASN A 80 13.93 -3.07 -13.35
CA ASN A 80 14.51 -3.68 -12.16
C ASN A 80 14.67 -2.69 -10.99
N ARG A 81 13.65 -1.85 -10.76
CA ARG A 81 13.65 -0.84 -9.70
C ARG A 81 12.46 -1.04 -8.75
N PRO A 82 12.64 -0.81 -7.44
CA PRO A 82 11.56 -0.96 -6.48
C PRO A 82 10.54 0.19 -6.59
N VAL A 83 9.34 -0.03 -6.07
CA VAL A 83 8.29 0.98 -5.96
C VAL A 83 7.40 0.68 -4.75
N ILE A 84 7.00 1.73 -4.05
CA ILE A 84 5.99 1.65 -2.99
C ILE A 84 4.65 2.09 -3.59
N VAL A 85 3.58 1.40 -3.28
CA VAL A 85 2.21 1.80 -3.62
C VAL A 85 1.36 1.82 -2.36
N GLU A 86 0.55 2.87 -2.18
CA GLU A 86 -0.31 3.05 -1.01
C GLU A 86 -1.74 3.36 -1.43
N GLY A 87 -2.70 2.76 -0.72
CA GLY A 87 -4.12 2.98 -0.93
C GLY A 87 -4.99 2.12 -0.01
N ILE A 88 -6.29 2.38 -0.01
CA ILE A 88 -7.27 1.44 0.55
C ILE A 88 -7.52 0.30 -0.46
N PHE A 89 -7.81 -0.90 0.03
CA PHE A 89 -8.07 -2.08 -0.82
C PHE A 89 -6.91 -2.48 -1.72
N ILE A 90 -5.66 -2.22 -1.31
CA ILE A 90 -4.52 -2.25 -2.22
C ILE A 90 -4.29 -3.62 -2.87
N ARG A 91 -4.53 -4.73 -2.14
CA ARG A 91 -4.36 -6.08 -2.70
C ARG A 91 -5.39 -6.37 -3.79
N ARG A 92 -6.63 -5.87 -3.63
CA ARG A 92 -7.69 -5.99 -4.64
C ARG A 92 -7.32 -5.20 -5.89
N LEU A 93 -6.82 -3.98 -5.71
CA LEU A 93 -6.36 -3.14 -6.81
C LEU A 93 -5.17 -3.77 -7.54
N LEU A 94 -4.17 -4.27 -6.83
CA LEU A 94 -3.01 -4.92 -7.47
C LEU A 94 -3.41 -6.19 -8.23
N LYS A 95 -4.32 -7.01 -7.67
CA LYS A 95 -4.89 -8.17 -8.36
C LYS A 95 -5.59 -7.77 -9.67
N SER A 96 -6.37 -6.69 -9.69
CA SER A 96 -7.03 -6.22 -10.92
C SER A 96 -6.05 -5.60 -11.93
N LEU A 97 -4.88 -5.15 -11.48
CA LEU A 97 -3.77 -4.72 -12.35
C LEU A 97 -2.89 -5.88 -12.82
N ASP A 98 -3.16 -7.12 -12.41
CA ASP A 98 -2.29 -8.30 -12.65
C ASP A 98 -0.88 -8.08 -12.09
N LEU A 99 -0.82 -7.58 -10.85
CA LEU A 99 0.40 -7.36 -10.08
C LEU A 99 0.27 -8.05 -8.72
N THR A 100 1.37 -8.61 -8.23
CA THR A 100 1.46 -9.19 -6.88
C THR A 100 2.51 -8.39 -6.10
N PRO A 101 2.18 -7.88 -4.90
CA PRO A 101 3.17 -7.23 -4.06
C PRO A 101 4.18 -8.27 -3.54
N ASP A 102 5.45 -7.88 -3.50
CA ASP A 102 6.52 -8.68 -2.90
C ASP A 102 6.58 -8.51 -1.39
N PHE A 103 5.99 -7.43 -0.86
CA PHE A 103 5.90 -7.15 0.57
C PHE A 103 4.68 -6.27 0.86
N VAL A 104 3.94 -6.60 1.91
CA VAL A 104 2.76 -5.84 2.34
C VAL A 104 2.93 -5.36 3.77
N VAL A 105 2.73 -4.05 3.96
CA VAL A 105 2.60 -3.41 5.26
C VAL A 105 1.13 -3.12 5.47
N HIS A 106 0.52 -3.66 6.52
CA HIS A 106 -0.82 -3.27 6.95
C HIS A 106 -0.72 -2.30 8.13
N VAL A 107 -1.40 -1.15 7.98
CA VAL A 107 -1.40 -0.08 8.97
C VAL A 107 -2.74 -0.05 9.68
N THR A 108 -2.69 -0.05 11.01
CA THR A 108 -3.84 0.07 11.88
C THR A 108 -3.68 1.26 12.81
N ARG A 109 -4.80 1.78 13.31
CA ARG A 109 -4.84 2.74 14.41
C ARG A 109 -6.00 2.35 15.31
N PRO A 110 -5.77 2.13 16.62
CA PRO A 110 -6.85 1.93 17.57
C PRO A 110 -7.90 3.04 17.42
N GLU A 111 -9.17 2.68 17.51
CA GLU A 111 -10.31 3.61 17.39
C GLU A 111 -10.56 4.21 15.99
N CYS A 112 -9.76 3.85 14.98
CA CYS A 112 -10.00 4.27 13.60
C CYS A 112 -10.62 3.13 12.79
N GLU A 113 -11.94 3.17 12.61
CA GLU A 113 -12.69 2.17 11.84
C GLU A 113 -12.78 2.50 10.34
N GLY A 114 -12.14 3.60 9.89
CA GLY A 114 -12.31 4.14 8.55
C GLY A 114 -13.63 4.89 8.38
N SER A 115 -13.91 5.32 7.14
CA SER A 115 -15.15 6.01 6.82
C SER A 115 -16.32 5.03 6.69
N LEU A 116 -17.46 5.38 7.29
CA LEU A 116 -18.73 4.63 7.18
C LEU A 116 -19.18 4.41 5.72
N ALA A 117 -18.80 5.33 4.82
CA ALA A 117 -19.08 5.22 3.40
C ALA A 117 -18.50 3.96 2.73
N TRP A 118 -17.48 3.35 3.34
CA TRP A 118 -16.75 2.19 2.80
C TRP A 118 -16.89 0.94 3.68
N GLU A 119 -17.75 0.96 4.70
CA GLU A 119 -17.81 -0.12 5.70
C GLU A 119 -18.09 -1.48 5.07
N VAL A 120 -19.09 -1.55 4.17
CA VAL A 120 -19.45 -2.78 3.47
C VAL A 120 -18.30 -3.27 2.59
N GLU A 121 -17.64 -2.36 1.88
CA GLU A 121 -16.51 -2.64 1.02
C GLU A 121 -15.28 -3.11 1.79
N PHE A 122 -15.03 -2.56 2.99
CA PHE A 122 -14.00 -3.02 3.92
C PHE A 122 -14.26 -4.44 4.38
N LEU A 123 -15.47 -4.76 4.82
CA LEU A 123 -15.81 -6.13 5.24
C LEU A 123 -15.65 -7.14 4.08
N ALA A 124 -16.10 -6.75 2.87
CA ALA A 124 -15.92 -7.57 1.67
C ALA A 124 -14.43 -7.72 1.30
N TYR A 125 -13.62 -6.68 1.49
CA TYR A 125 -12.18 -6.73 1.23
C TYR A 125 -11.45 -7.61 2.24
N GLU A 126 -11.70 -7.40 3.53
CA GLU A 126 -11.04 -8.10 4.62
C GLU A 126 -11.33 -9.62 4.56
N SER A 127 -12.57 -10.00 4.24
CA SER A 127 -12.93 -11.41 4.06
C SER A 127 -12.25 -12.08 2.87
N GLU A 128 -11.97 -11.37 1.78
CA GLU A 128 -11.31 -11.93 0.59
C GLU A 128 -9.77 -11.91 0.69
N PHE A 129 -9.20 -10.82 1.22
CA PHE A 129 -7.77 -10.53 1.11
C PHE A 129 -6.99 -10.62 2.42
N GLN A 130 -7.67 -10.75 3.57
CA GLN A 130 -7.07 -10.98 4.89
C GLN A 130 -5.88 -10.04 5.16
N PRO A 131 -6.09 -8.71 5.19
CA PRO A 131 -5.00 -7.75 5.36
C PRO A 131 -4.22 -7.93 6.68
N GLU A 132 -4.81 -8.59 7.68
CA GLU A 132 -4.14 -9.03 8.90
C GLU A 132 -2.99 -10.03 8.65
N SER A 133 -2.99 -10.74 7.52
CA SER A 133 -1.92 -11.66 7.11
C SER A 133 -0.79 -10.96 6.33
N ALA A 134 -0.67 -9.63 6.43
CA ALA A 134 0.43 -8.87 5.84
C ALA A 134 1.81 -9.28 6.40
N ASP A 135 2.85 -9.08 5.60
CA ASP A 135 4.24 -9.35 5.99
C ASP A 135 4.66 -8.50 7.21
N GLN A 136 4.11 -7.29 7.31
CA GLN A 136 4.29 -6.42 8.46
C GLN A 136 2.97 -5.78 8.92
N GLN A 137 2.78 -5.74 10.25
CA GLN A 137 1.73 -4.99 10.93
C GLN A 137 2.31 -3.76 11.62
N ILE A 138 1.78 -2.56 11.35
CA ILE A 138 2.16 -1.32 12.03
C ILE A 138 0.91 -0.72 12.67
N SER A 139 0.89 -0.62 13.99
CA SER A 139 -0.15 0.09 14.72
C SER A 139 0.39 1.41 15.26
N TRP A 140 -0.27 2.51 14.95
CA TRP A 140 -0.03 3.76 15.69
C TRP A 140 -0.53 3.57 17.13
N LEU A 141 0.29 3.96 18.10
CA LEU A 141 -0.15 4.11 19.49
C LEU A 141 -0.70 5.52 19.67
N GLU A 142 -1.56 5.70 20.68
CA GLU A 142 -2.05 7.02 21.11
C GLU A 142 -0.91 7.99 21.48
#